data_AF-A0A929HFG5-F1
#
_entry.id   AF-A0A929HFG5-F1
#
_cell.length_a   1.000
_cell.length_b   1.000
_cell.length_c   1.000
_cell.angle_alpha   90.00
_cell.angle_beta   90.00
_cell.angle_gamma   90.00
#
_symmetry.space_group_name_H-M   'P 1'
#
loop_
_entity.id
_entity.type
_entity.pdbx_description
1 polymer ?
#
loop_
_entity_poly.entity_id
_entity_poly.type
_entity_poly.pdbx_seq_one_letter_code
_entity_poly.pdbx_strand_id
1 'polypeptide(L)'
;LVGSEMCIRDRWGAAGAVEGIFTVKTLQEGIIPPTINLDEPDPKCDLDYVPHRARHSNVTFALSNSFGFGGINASVLFKKYEE
;
A
#
# COMPACT_ATOMS: atom_id res chain seq x y z
N LEU A 1 0.03 -0.48 6.06
CA LEU A 1 0.86 -0.67 4.86
C LEU A 1 -0.11 -0.85 3.70
N VAL A 2 -0.14 0.04 2.72
CA VAL A 2 -0.95 -0.19 1.53
C VAL A 2 -0.15 -1.18 0.66
N GLY A 3 -0.59 -2.44 0.60
CA GLY A 3 0.12 -3.53 -0.09
C GLY A 3 0.08 -3.45 -1.62
N SER A 4 0.09 -2.24 -2.19
CA SER A 4 -0.06 -1.99 -3.62
C SER A 4 1.18 -2.33 -4.46
N GLU A 5 2.34 -2.54 -3.83
CA GLU A 5 3.58 -2.91 -4.52
C GLU A 5 3.41 -4.14 -5.43
N MET A 6 2.60 -5.14 -5.03
CA MET A 6 2.36 -6.33 -5.86
C MET A 6 1.57 -6.04 -7.15
N CYS A 7 0.74 -4.99 -7.18
CA CYS A 7 0.00 -4.59 -8.38
C CYS A 7 0.84 -3.68 -9.30
N ILE A 8 1.95 -3.13 -8.84
CA ILE A 8 2.77 -2.12 -9.54
C ILE A 8 4.03 -2.75 -10.18
N ARG A 9 4.02 -4.07 -10.38
CA ARG A 9 5.16 -4.88 -10.88
C ARG A 9 5.99 -4.15 -11.96
N ASP A 10 7.26 -3.89 -11.62
CA ASP A 10 8.33 -3.28 -12.40
C ASP A 10 8.15 -1.80 -12.79
N ARG A 11 7.70 -0.93 -11.87
CA ARG A 11 7.93 0.52 -11.98
C ARG A 11 9.07 0.87 -11.02
N TRP A 12 10.23 1.33 -11.52
CA TRP A 12 11.37 1.69 -10.68
C TRP A 12 11.09 2.99 -9.90
N GLY A 13 11.74 4.12 -10.21
CA GLY A 13 11.51 5.38 -9.49
C GLY A 13 10.06 5.89 -9.49
N ALA A 14 9.20 5.38 -10.38
CA ALA A 14 7.79 5.74 -10.46
C ALA A 14 6.86 4.95 -9.51
N ALA A 15 7.32 3.85 -8.89
CA ALA A 15 6.47 3.04 -7.99
C ALA A 15 5.92 3.89 -6.82
N GLY A 16 6.79 4.65 -6.15
CA GLY A 16 6.38 5.46 -5.00
C GLY A 16 5.32 6.52 -5.34
N ALA A 17 5.33 7.09 -6.55
CA ALA A 17 4.29 8.03 -6.98
C ALA A 17 2.95 7.34 -7.21
N VAL A 18 2.96 6.15 -7.81
CA VAL A 18 1.75 5.36 -8.07
C VAL A 18 1.16 4.82 -6.76
N GLU A 19 1.99 4.36 -5.83
CA GLU A 19 1.56 3.98 -4.47
C GLU A 19 0.96 5.15 -3.71
N GLY A 20 1.54 6.35 -3.83
CA GLY A 20 0.97 7.57 -3.27
C GLY A 20 -0.45 7.83 -3.77
N ILE A 21 -0.69 7.68 -5.08
CA ILE A 21 -2.03 7.83 -5.67
C ILE A 21 -3.00 6.78 -5.11
N PHE A 22 -2.61 5.51 -5.04
CA PHE A 22 -3.46 4.46 -4.46
C PHE A 22 -3.74 4.67 -2.97
N THR A 23 -2.75 5.19 -2.23
CA THR A 23 -2.88 5.53 -0.81
C THR A 23 -3.91 6.65 -0.62
N VAL A 24 -3.86 7.70 -1.43
CA VAL A 24 -4.85 8.78 -1.41
C VAL A 24 -6.24 8.27 -1.82
N LYS A 25 -6.32 7.43 -2.86
CA LYS A 25 -7.59 6.78 -3.26
C LYS A 25 -8.19 5.93 -2.15
N THR A 26 -7.37 5.20 -1.41
CA THR A 26 -7.80 4.42 -0.24
C THR A 26 -8.45 5.31 0.83
N LEU A 27 -7.87 6.49 1.10
CA LEU A 27 -8.42 7.47 2.05
C LEU A 27 -9.73 8.10 1.55
N GLN A 28 -9.85 8.35 0.25
CA GLN A 28 -11.04 8.94 -0.36
C GLN A 28 -12.21 7.94 -0.41
N GLU A 29 -11.97 6.74 -0.93
CA GLU A 29 -13.00 5.75 -1.24
C GLU A 29 -13.24 4.75 -0.10
N GLY A 30 -12.32 4.67 0.88
CA GLY A 30 -12.39 3.71 1.98
C GLY A 30 -12.21 2.27 1.52
N ILE A 31 -11.53 2.06 0.39
CA ILE A 31 -11.24 0.73 -0.18
C ILE A 31 -9.74 0.47 -0.06
N ILE A 32 -9.38 -0.56 0.71
CA ILE A 32 -8.01 -1.04 0.81
C ILE A 32 -7.77 -2.04 -0.33
N PRO A 33 -6.77 -1.80 -1.20
CA PRO A 33 -6.47 -2.71 -2.30
C PRO A 33 -5.95 -4.06 -1.78
N PRO A 34 -6.25 -5.17 -2.47
CA PRO A 34 -5.75 -6.48 -2.06
C PRO A 34 -4.31 -6.71 -2.47
N THR A 35 -3.63 -7.54 -1.71
CA THR A 35 -2.39 -8.20 -2.14
C THR A 35 -2.77 -9.44 -2.96
N ILE A 36 -2.64 -9.32 -4.28
CA ILE A 36 -2.91 -10.39 -5.25
C ILE A 36 -1.71 -11.34 -5.31
N ASN A 37 -1.95 -12.65 -5.44
CA ASN A 37 -0.95 -13.74 -5.44
C ASN A 37 -0.36 -14.14 -4.07
N LEU A 38 -1.09 -13.91 -2.96
CA LEU A 38 -0.70 -14.40 -1.63
C LEU A 38 -1.33 -15.78 -1.32
N ASP A 39 -1.00 -16.80 -2.12
CA ASP A 39 -1.58 -18.15 -1.97
C ASP A 39 -0.88 -18.98 -0.88
N GLU A 40 0.44 -18.82 -0.76
CA GLU A 40 1.30 -19.50 0.23
C GLU A 40 2.00 -18.46 1.11
N PRO A 41 1.37 -17.95 2.18
CA PRO A 41 1.97 -16.95 3.05
C PRO A 41 3.14 -17.53 3.87
N ASP A 42 4.25 -16.78 3.96
CA ASP A 42 5.41 -17.16 4.77
C ASP A 42 5.05 -17.09 6.27
N PRO A 43 5.38 -18.10 7.09
CA PRO A 43 5.15 -18.08 8.54
C PRO A 43 5.78 -16.90 9.29
N LYS A 44 6.82 -16.25 8.73
CA LYS A 44 7.47 -15.06 9.29
C LYS A 44 6.73 -13.76 8.97
N CYS A 45 5.82 -13.80 8.00
CA CYS A 45 4.99 -12.68 7.58
C CYS A 45 3.63 -12.79 8.27
N ASP A 46 3.53 -12.25 9.49
CA ASP A 46 2.38 -12.40 10.39
C ASP A 46 1.41 -11.20 10.40
N LEU A 47 1.61 -10.23 9.50
CA LEU A 47 0.77 -9.04 9.39
C LEU A 47 -0.51 -9.30 8.57
N ASP A 48 -1.46 -8.36 8.65
CA ASP A 48 -2.64 -8.37 7.77
C ASP A 48 -2.33 -7.72 6.42
N TYR A 49 -2.10 -8.57 5.42
CA TYR A 49 -1.76 -8.16 4.06
C TYR A 49 -2.99 -8.01 3.14
N VAL A 50 -4.23 -8.18 3.62
CA VAL A 50 -5.44 -8.09 2.78
C VAL A 50 -5.38 -9.00 1.53
N PRO A 51 -5.33 -10.33 1.71
CA PRO A 51 -5.12 -11.26 0.60
C PRO A 51 -6.32 -11.33 -0.36
N HIS A 52 -6.04 -11.34 -1.67
CA HIS A 52 -6.94 -11.62 -2.80
C HIS A 52 -8.14 -10.68 -3.03
N ARG A 53 -8.79 -10.16 -1.98
CA ARG A 53 -10.01 -9.36 -2.08
C ARG A 53 -9.86 -8.02 -1.40
N ALA A 54 -10.27 -6.96 -2.12
CA ALA A 54 -10.30 -5.62 -1.56
C ALA A 54 -11.18 -5.57 -0.31
N ARG A 55 -10.80 -4.74 0.66
CA ARG A 55 -11.52 -4.59 1.93
C ARG A 55 -11.99 -3.17 2.10
N HIS A 56 -13.27 -2.98 2.43
CA HIS A 56 -13.77 -1.69 2.86
C HIS A 56 -13.40 -1.40 4.31
N SER A 57 -12.84 -0.23 4.57
CA SER A 57 -12.51 0.26 5.90
C SER A 57 -12.53 1.78 5.92
N ASN A 58 -12.98 2.39 7.02
CA ASN A 58 -12.88 3.83 7.18
C ASN A 58 -11.44 4.21 7.59
N VAL A 59 -10.63 4.59 6.61
CA VAL A 59 -9.21 4.93 6.81
C VAL A 59 -9.06 6.45 6.95
N THR A 60 -8.51 6.91 8.09
CA THR A 60 -8.21 8.34 8.33
C THR A 60 -6.75 8.68 8.04
N PHE A 61 -5.84 7.73 8.27
CA PHE A 61 -4.41 7.89 8.04
C PHE A 61 -3.88 6.69 7.25
N ALA A 62 -3.02 6.96 6.27
CA ALA A 62 -2.40 5.90 5.48
C ALA A 62 -0.93 6.25 5.20
N LEU A 63 -0.07 5.23 5.31
CA LEU A 63 1.38 5.34 5.16
C LEU A 63 1.82 4.59 3.90
N SER A 64 2.57 5.26 3.04
CA SER A 64 3.26 4.70 1.87
C SER A 64 4.76 4.60 2.20
N ASN A 65 5.31 3.39 2.14
CA ASN A 65 6.73 3.13 2.38
C ASN A 65 7.37 2.66 1.09
N SER A 66 8.53 3.23 0.73
CA SER A 66 9.31 2.82 -0.45
C SER A 66 10.76 2.62 -0.04
N PHE A 67 11.26 1.39 -0.26
CA PHE A 67 12.61 0.97 0.12
C PHE A 67 13.36 0.51 -1.12
N GLY A 68 14.21 1.38 -1.65
CA GLY A 68 15.00 1.16 -2.86
C GLY A 68 16.40 0.61 -2.58
N PHE A 69 17.03 0.07 -3.63
CA PHE A 69 18.43 -0.35 -3.59
C PHE A 69 19.38 0.81 -3.24
N GLY A 70 20.51 0.49 -2.63
CA GLY A 70 21.49 1.50 -2.20
C GLY A 70 21.14 2.20 -0.89
N GLY A 71 20.17 1.68 -0.12
CA GLY A 71 19.80 2.21 1.20
C GLY A 71 18.88 3.42 1.15
N ILE A 72 18.19 3.63 0.02
CA ILE A 72 17.23 4.73 -0.13
C ILE A 72 15.91 4.31 0.50
N ASN A 73 15.56 4.90 1.63
CA ASN A 73 14.33 4.63 2.36
C ASN A 73 13.49 5.90 2.45
N ALA A 74 12.25 5.85 1.99
CA ALA A 74 11.31 6.96 2.05
C ALA A 74 9.95 6.50 2.59
N SER A 75 9.35 7.31 3.46
CA SER A 75 8.02 7.07 4.02
C SER A 75 7.20 8.35 3.96
N VAL A 76 5.98 8.25 3.45
CA VAL A 76 5.05 9.39 3.32
C VAL A 76 3.73 9.05 4.00
N LEU A 77 3.31 9.89 4.94
CA LEU A 77 2.05 9.77 5.65
C LEU A 77 1.01 10.71 5.04
N PHE A 78 -0.17 10.18 4.73
CA PHE A 78 -1.33 10.93 4.26
C PHE A 78 -2.43 10.89 5.31
N LYS A 79 -3.12 12.02 5.51
CA LYS A 79 -4.35 12.12 6.29
C LYS A 79 -5.51 12.41 5.35
N LYS A 80 -6.66 11.79 5.59
CA LYS A 80 -7.92 12.16 4.95
C LYS A 80 -8.22 13.64 5.26
N TYR A 81 -8.56 14.40 4.23
CA TYR A 81 -8.93 15.80 4.40
C TYR A 81 -10.28 15.90 5.13
N GLU A 82 -10.34 16.81 6.09
CA GLU A 82 -11.49 17.16 6.91
C GLU A 82 -11.57 18.69 6.91
N GLU A 83 -12.76 19.25 6.65
CA GLU A 83 -12.99 20.72 6.64
C GLU A 83 -12.89 21.34 8.03
#